data_AF-A0AAV6B736-F1
#
_entry.id   AF-A0AAV6B736-F1
#
_cell.length_a   1.000
_cell.length_b   1.000
_cell.length_c   1.000
_cell.angle_alpha   90.00
_cell.angle_beta   90.00
_cell.angle_gamma   90.00
#
_symmetry.space_group_name_H-M   'P 1'
#
loop_
_entity.id
_entity.type
_entity.pdbx_description
1 polymer ?
#
loop_
_entity_poly.entity_id
_entity_poly.type
_entity_poly.pdbx_seq_one_letter_code
_entity_poly.pdbx_strand_id
1 'polypeptide(L)' 'MKIVGKRRTGEDFTPISPAEALRRATILQRQLDLLNPYPRPRGFVFKAKTREEYERWRKAQSNPRLW' A
#
# COMPACT_ATOMS: atom_id res chain seq x y z
N MET A 1 7.70 20.41 -27.18
CA MET A 1 7.35 19.01 -27.52
C MET A 1 7.17 18.24 -26.21
N LYS A 2 5.94 17.83 -25.87
CA LYS A 2 5.62 17.18 -24.59
C LYS A 2 5.81 15.68 -24.75
N ILE A 3 6.85 15.12 -24.15
CA ILE A 3 7.07 13.66 -24.13
C ILE A 3 6.04 13.07 -23.16
N VAL A 4 4.96 12.49 -23.69
CA VAL A 4 3.98 11.73 -22.91
C VAL A 4 4.35 10.26 -23.08
N GLY A 5 4.87 9.64 -22.01
CA GLY A 5 5.05 8.20 -21.82
C GLY A 5 5.44 7.37 -23.05
N LYS A 6 6.72 6.97 -23.15
CA LYS A 6 7.17 6.01 -24.17
C LYS A 6 6.46 4.67 -23.96
N ARG A 7 5.56 4.29 -24.87
CA ARG A 7 4.86 2.99 -24.86
C ARG A 7 5.92 1.91 -25.09
N ARG A 8 6.14 1.05 -24.10
CA ARG A 8 7.05 -0.09 -24.23
C ARG A 8 6.52 -1.05 -25.28
N THR A 9 7.31 -1.34 -26.31
CA THR A 9 7.00 -2.35 -27.33
C THR A 9 7.51 -3.72 -26.88
N GLY A 10 7.13 -4.80 -27.59
CA GLY A 10 7.48 -6.19 -27.27
C GLY A 10 8.98 -6.47 -27.09
N GLU A 11 9.85 -5.57 -27.55
CA GLU A 11 11.31 -5.65 -27.45
C GLU A 11 11.87 -5.06 -26.14
N ASP A 12 11.10 -4.23 -25.42
CA ASP A 12 11.47 -3.64 -24.13
C ASP A 12 11.26 -4.62 -22.94
N PHE A 13 10.88 -5.87 -23.22
CA PHE A 13 10.66 -6.95 -22.24
C PHE A 13 11.94 -7.68 -21.85
N THR A 14 13.07 -6.96 -21.75
CA THR A 14 14.24 -7.55 -21.09
C THR A 14 13.83 -7.94 -19.67
N PRO A 15 13.90 -9.22 -19.28
CA PRO A 15 13.52 -9.65 -17.94
C PRO A 15 14.36 -8.87 -16.94
N ILE A 16 13.70 -8.04 -16.14
CA ILE A 16 14.35 -7.29 -15.09
C ILE A 16 14.79 -8.29 -14.03
N SER A 17 16.02 -8.18 -13.53
CA SER A 17 16.46 -9.06 -12.44
C SER A 17 15.57 -8.87 -11.21
N PRO A 18 15.35 -9.91 -10.39
CA PRO A 18 14.51 -9.80 -9.18
C PRO A 18 14.95 -8.65 -8.26
N ALA A 19 16.26 -8.42 -8.14
CA ALA A 19 16.82 -7.32 -7.34
C ALA A 19 16.43 -5.94 -7.88
N GLU A 20 16.45 -5.77 -9.20
CA GLU A 20 16.08 -4.52 -9.85
C GLU A 20 14.56 -4.28 -9.77
N ALA A 21 13.75 -5.33 -9.86
CA ALA A 21 12.30 -5.24 -9.65
C ALA A 21 11.97 -4.81 -8.21
N LEU A 22 12.63 -5.40 -7.21
CA LEU A 22 12.48 -5.03 -5.81
C LEU A 22 12.84 -3.56 -5.57
N ARG A 23 14.00 -3.12 -6.09
CA ARG A 23 14.46 -1.73 -5.98
C ARG A 23 13.43 -0.75 -6.52
N ARG A 24 12.86 -1.04 -7.71
CA ARG A 24 11.83 -0.20 -8.33
C ARG A 24 10.55 -0.17 -7.51
N ALA A 25 10.10 -1.32 -6.99
CA ALA A 25 8.93 -1.40 -6.14
C ALA A 25 9.09 -0.55 -4.87
N THR A 26 10.25 -0.60 -4.22
CA THR A 26 10.54 0.21 -3.02
C THR A 26 10.48 1.72 -3.31
N ILE A 27 11.04 2.17 -4.43
CA ILE A 27 11.00 3.57 -4.84
C ILE A 27 9.56 4.03 -5.10
N LEU A 28 8.79 3.22 -5.83
CA LEU A 28 7.38 3.53 -6.12
C LEU A 28 6.54 3.56 -4.84
N GLN A 29 6.77 2.63 -3.90
CA GLN A 29 6.09 2.63 -2.61
C GLN A 29 6.39 3.90 -1.82
N ARG A 30 7.66 4.31 -1.75
CA ARG A 30 8.06 5.56 -1.08
C ARG A 30 7.41 6.78 -1.72
N GLN A 31 7.34 6.84 -3.04
CA GLN A 31 6.67 7.93 -3.76
C GLN A 31 5.15 7.93 -3.51
N LEU A 32 4.54 6.76 -3.47
CA LEU A 32 3.12 6.59 -3.14
C LEU A 32 2.82 7.05 -1.71
N ASP A 33 3.68 6.72 -0.75
CA ASP A 33 3.56 7.15 0.65
C ASP A 33 3.66 8.68 0.81
N LEU A 34 4.39 9.37 -0.09
CA LEU A 34 4.49 10.84 -0.10
C LEU A 34 3.25 11.51 -0.71
N LEU A 35 2.67 10.92 -1.77
CA LEU A 35 1.49 11.46 -2.46
C LEU A 35 0.19 11.18 -1.71
N ASN A 36 0.15 10.08 -0.96
CA ASN A 36 -0.93 9.72 -0.07
C ASN A 36 -0.38 9.73 1.36
N PRO A 37 -0.24 10.89 2.02
CA PRO A 37 0.06 10.92 3.45
C PRO A 37 -1.09 10.18 4.11
N TYR A 38 -0.88 8.90 4.43
CA TYR A 38 -1.90 7.93 4.83
C TYR A 38 -3.07 8.68 5.46
N PRO A 39 -4.20 8.91 4.74
CA PRO A 39 -5.37 9.42 5.41
C PRO A 39 -5.58 8.40 6.51
N ARG A 40 -5.42 8.82 7.77
CA ARG A 40 -5.66 7.96 8.94
C ARG A 40 -6.87 7.14 8.56
N PRO A 41 -6.78 5.79 8.57
CA PRO A 41 -7.81 4.94 7.98
C PRO A 41 -9.13 5.54 8.40
N ARG A 42 -9.95 6.01 7.44
CA ARG A 42 -11.20 6.71 7.77
C ARG A 42 -11.94 5.73 8.66
N GLY A 43 -11.95 6.04 9.96
CA GLY A 43 -11.89 5.04 11.02
C GLY A 43 -12.87 3.93 10.77
N PHE A 44 -12.39 2.69 10.70
CA PHE A 44 -13.29 1.58 10.89
C PHE A 44 -13.76 1.67 12.35
N VAL A 45 -14.93 2.26 12.56
CA VAL A 45 -15.50 2.43 13.90
C VAL A 45 -16.22 1.14 14.25
N PHE A 46 -15.53 0.26 14.99
CA PHE A 46 -16.16 -0.89 15.62
C PHE A 46 -16.89 -0.45 16.90
N LYS A 47 -18.23 -0.49 16.90
CA LYS A 47 -19.04 -0.26 18.09
C LYS A 47 -19.34 -1.60 18.77
N ALA A 48 -18.55 -1.93 19.78
CA ALA A 48 -18.82 -3.07 20.66
C ALA A 48 -19.89 -2.73 21.71
N LYS A 49 -20.65 -3.71 22.17
CA LYS A 49 -21.61 -3.54 23.27
C LYS A 49 -20.92 -3.47 24.62
N THR A 50 -19.79 -4.17 24.77
CA THR A 50 -18.96 -4.14 25.98
C THR A 50 -17.48 -3.98 25.64
N ARG A 51 -16.69 -3.62 26.65
CA ARG A 51 -15.23 -3.46 26.51
C ARG A 51 -14.54 -4.77 26.16
N GLU A 52 -14.98 -5.89 26.71
CA GLU A 52 -14.41 -7.23 26.48
C GLU A 52 -14.62 -7.68 25.03
N GLU A 53 -15.75 -7.31 24.43
CA GLU A 53 -16.02 -7.57 23.01
C GLU A 53 -15.11 -6.73 22.10
N TYR A 54 -14.88 -5.46 22.44
CA TYR A 54 -13.89 -4.62 21.75
C TYR A 54 -12.48 -5.20 21.85
N GLU A 55 -12.05 -5.66 23.02
CA GLU A 55 -10.71 -6.20 23.22
C GLU A 55 -10.51 -7.53 22.48
N ARG A 56 -11.53 -8.40 22.43
CA ARG A 56 -11.51 -9.62 21.60
C ARG A 56 -11.39 -9.29 20.12
N TRP A 57 -12.21 -8.35 19.64
CA TRP A 57 -12.15 -7.91 18.24
C TRP A 57 -10.78 -7.30 17.90
N ARG A 58 -10.22 -6.45 18.76
CA ARG A 58 -8.90 -5.83 18.60
C ARG A 58 -7.79 -6.87 18.51
N LYS A 59 -7.78 -7.86 19.40
CA LYS A 59 -6.78 -8.94 19.42
C LYS A 59 -6.87 -9.85 18.19
N ALA A 60 -8.06 -9.98 17.60
CA ALA A 60 -8.28 -10.76 16.38
C ALA A 60 -7.82 -10.05 15.09
N GLN A 61 -7.59 -8.73 15.13
CA GLN A 61 -7.11 -7.99 13.95
C GLN A 61 -5.59 -8.16 13.80
N SER A 62 -5.18 -8.91 12.77
CA SER A 62 -3.77 -8.97 12.33
C SER A 62 -3.33 -7.72 11.56
N ASN A 63 -4.29 -6.95 11.04
CA ASN A 63 -4.05 -5.76 10.26
C ASN A 63 -3.99 -4.52 11.15
N PRO A 64 -2.83 -3.87 11.28
CA PRO A 64 -2.68 -2.62 12.02
C PRO A 64 -3.25 -1.43 11.22
N ARG A 65 -4.36 -1.58 10.52
CA ARG A 65 -5.10 -0.47 9.88
C ARG A 65 -6.58 -0.43 10.28
N LEU A 66 -7.00 -1.39 11.11
CA LEU A 66 -8.38 -1.52 11.61
C LEU A 66 -8.54 -1.00 13.04
N TRP A 67 -7.46 -0.59 13.71
CA TRP A 67 -7.44 0.15 14.97
C TRP A 67 -7.36 1.65 14.68
#